data_AF-A0A8S3XP02-F1
#
_entry.id   AF-A0A8S3XP02-F1
#
_cell.length_a   1.000
_cell.length_b   1.000
_cell.length_c   1.000
_cell.angle_alpha   90.00
_cell.angle_beta   90.00
_cell.angle_gamma   90.00
#
_symmetry.space_group_name_H-M   'P 1'
#
loop_
_entity.id
_entity.type
_entity.pdbx_description
1 polymer ?
#
loop_
_entity_poly.entity_id
_entity_poly.type
_entity_poly.pdbx_seq_one_letter_code
_entity_poly.pdbx_strand_id
1 'polypeptide(L)'
;MKLLEDVAKGEYEIKVLQGDRVKIQPKSAESYSTIYKELKAKDTEFYSYQPKLDRSFRVLLKHLHQSTNKEDIKIAIEELHHKVVNVWNIQNSRTKQALPM
;
A
#
# COMPACT_ATOMS: atom_id res chain seq x y z
N MET A 1 18.97 18.15 12.28
CA MET A 1 19.82 16.94 12.18
C MET A 1 19.87 16.12 13.47
N LYS A 2 19.78 16.72 14.67
CA LYS A 2 19.75 15.99 15.97
C LYS A 2 18.67 14.91 16.16
N LEU A 3 17.57 14.94 15.39
CA LEU A 3 16.43 14.03 15.58
C LEU A 3 16.70 12.57 15.20
N LEU A 4 17.45 12.32 14.14
CA LEU A 4 17.71 10.96 13.67
C LEU A 4 18.90 10.33 14.39
N GLU A 5 19.87 11.14 14.81
CA GLU A 5 21.05 10.68 15.58
C GLU A 5 20.66 10.15 16.96
N ASP A 6 19.72 10.81 17.64
CA ASP A 6 19.22 10.40 18.96
C ASP A 6 18.42 9.08 18.90
N VAL A 7 17.69 8.89 17.79
CA VAL A 7 16.72 7.81 17.64
C VAL A 7 17.32 6.53 17.05
N ALA A 8 18.31 6.64 16.17
CA ALA A 8 18.82 5.50 15.42
C ALA A 8 20.34 5.25 15.57
N LYS A 9 21.02 5.92 16.53
CA LYS A 9 22.43 5.69 16.89
C LYS A 9 23.39 5.50 15.69
N GLY A 10 23.15 6.21 14.57
CA GLY A 10 23.98 6.13 13.37
C GLY A 10 23.77 4.90 12.47
N GLU A 11 22.74 4.08 12.69
CA GLU A 11 22.40 2.94 11.83
C GLU A 11 21.51 3.32 10.63
N TYR A 12 21.73 4.48 10.03
CA TYR A 12 21.00 4.92 8.85
C TYR A 12 21.90 5.70 7.90
N GLU A 13 21.68 5.54 6.60
CA GLU A 13 22.32 6.33 5.56
C GLU A 13 21.35 7.37 5.03
N ILE A 14 21.83 8.59 4.82
CA ILE A 14 21.06 9.65 4.18
C ILE A 14 21.64 9.90 2.78
N LYS A 15 20.76 9.92 1.78
CA LYS A 15 21.08 10.35 0.41
C LYS A 15 20.17 11.49 0.01
N VAL A 16 20.77 12.62 -0.36
CA VAL A 16 20.04 13.75 -0.93
C VAL A 16 19.83 13.46 -2.43
N LEU A 17 18.57 13.51 -2.86
CA LEU A 17 18.14 13.35 -4.24
C LEU A 17 17.96 14.73 -4.89
N GLN A 18 17.88 14.76 -6.22
CA GLN A 18 17.51 15.98 -6.93
C GLN A 18 16.09 16.43 -6.55
N GLY A 19 15.92 17.75 -6.44
CA GLY A 19 14.63 18.39 -6.13
C GLY A 19 14.27 18.40 -4.64
N ASP A 20 15.22 18.68 -3.75
CA ASP A 20 15.03 18.82 -2.29
C ASP A 20 14.43 17.59 -1.59
N ARG A 21 14.59 16.41 -2.20
CA ARG A 21 14.10 15.14 -1.64
C ARG A 21 15.23 14.45 -0.88
N VAL A 22 14.90 13.90 0.29
CA VAL A 22 15.85 13.15 1.12
C VAL A 22 15.41 11.70 1.22
N LYS A 23 16.33 10.78 0.95
CA LYS A 23 16.15 9.34 1.15
C LYS A 23 16.89 8.91 2.40
N ILE A 24 16.17 8.27 3.32
CA ILE A 24 16.71 7.67 4.53
C ILE A 24 16.72 6.16 4.32
N GLN A 25 17.88 5.53 4.45
CA GLN A 25 18.07 4.09 4.33
C GLN A 25 18.51 3.53 5.70
N PRO A 26 17.59 3.01 6.52
CA PRO A 26 17.96 2.36 7.77
C PRO A 26 18.66 1.02 7.51
N LYS A 27 19.66 0.69 8.35
CA LYS A 27 20.40 -0.58 8.30
C LYS A 27 19.68 -1.71 9.02
N SER A 28 18.84 -1.37 10.01
CA SER A 28 18.05 -2.32 10.81
C SER A 28 16.54 -2.08 10.67
N ALA A 29 15.75 -3.14 10.84
CA ALA A 29 14.28 -3.08 10.80
C ALA A 29 13.70 -2.31 12.00
N GLU A 30 14.36 -2.38 13.16
CA GLU A 30 13.97 -1.63 14.37
C GLU A 30 14.10 -0.13 14.13
N SER A 31 15.24 0.30 13.58
CA SER A 31 15.50 1.69 13.22
C SER A 31 14.49 2.22 12.20
N TYR A 32 14.08 1.41 11.22
CA TYR A 32 13.00 1.79 10.29
C TYR A 32 11.67 2.07 11.02
N SER A 33 11.27 1.19 11.93
CA SER A 33 9.99 1.31 12.65
C SER A 33 9.95 2.58 13.51
N THR A 34 11.05 2.89 14.20
CA THR A 34 11.13 4.09 15.03
C THR A 34 11.12 5.37 14.18
N ILE A 35 11.92 5.41 13.10
CA ILE A 35 11.93 6.54 12.15
C ILE A 35 10.53 6.75 11.54
N TYR A 36 9.86 5.67 11.13
CA TYR A 36 8.52 5.74 10.55
C TYR A 36 7.49 6.31 11.53
N LYS A 37 7.53 5.89 12.80
CA LYS A 37 6.63 6.41 13.85
C LYS A 37 6.83 7.90 14.09
N GLU A 38 8.09 8.34 14.19
CA GLU A 38 8.43 9.76 14.38
C GLU A 38 8.03 10.63 13.19
N LEU A 39 8.29 10.17 11.96
CA LEU A 39 7.90 10.88 10.74
C LEU A 39 6.37 10.99 10.62
N LYS A 40 5.65 9.93 11.00
CA LYS A 40 4.19 9.91 11.03
C LYS A 40 3.62 10.82 12.13
N ALA A 41 4.24 10.86 13.32
CA ALA A 41 3.81 11.72 14.42
C ALA A 41 3.92 13.21 14.09
N LYS A 42 4.85 13.59 13.21
CA LYS A 42 5.06 14.97 12.75
C LYS A 42 4.25 15.36 11.53
N ASP A 43 3.39 14.47 11.03
CA ASP A 43 2.52 14.68 9.87
C ASP A 43 3.28 15.20 8.64
N THR A 44 4.46 14.63 8.40
CA THR A 44 5.28 14.97 7.23
C THR A 44 4.87 14.14 6.02
N GLU A 45 4.90 14.72 4.83
CA GLU A 45 4.70 13.97 3.58
C GLU A 45 5.95 13.14 3.26
N PHE A 46 5.85 11.82 3.34
CA PHE A 46 6.94 10.92 2.97
C PHE A 46 6.44 9.67 2.26
N TYR A 47 7.34 9.06 1.48
CA TYR A 47 7.11 7.77 0.83
C TYR A 47 7.69 6.65 1.69
N SER A 48 6.84 5.75 2.19
CA SER A 48 7.25 4.61 2.99
C SER A 48 6.98 3.28 2.30
N TYR A 49 7.74 2.26 2.68
CA TYR A 49 7.46 0.89 2.29
C TYR A 49 6.34 0.32 3.18
N GLN A 50 5.29 -0.21 2.55
CA GLN A 50 4.26 -0.97 3.24
C GLN A 50 4.59 -2.48 3.19
N PRO A 51 4.59 -3.18 4.35
CA PRO A 51 4.78 -4.63 4.40
C PRO A 51 3.84 -5.38 3.46
N LYS A 52 4.32 -6.46 2.84
CA LYS A 52 3.50 -7.27 1.92
C LYS A 52 2.24 -7.85 2.58
N LEU A 53 2.32 -8.16 3.87
CA LEU A 53 1.20 -8.68 4.67
C LEU A 53 0.08 -7.66 4.85
N ASP A 54 0.43 -6.38 4.91
CA ASP A 54 -0.53 -5.28 5.15
C ASP A 54 -1.02 -4.67 3.83
N ARG A 55 -0.34 -4.98 2.71
CA ARG A 55 -0.71 -4.47 1.40
C ARG A 55 -2.01 -5.13 0.92
N SER A 56 -2.97 -4.32 0.47
CA SER A 56 -4.16 -4.81 -0.22
C SER A 56 -3.79 -5.61 -1.47
N PHE A 57 -4.41 -6.77 -1.64
CA PHE A 57 -4.23 -7.63 -2.82
C PHE A 57 -5.44 -7.58 -3.73
N ARG A 58 -5.23 -7.93 -5.01
CA ARG A 58 -6.30 -8.02 -6.01
C ARG A 58 -6.59 -9.47 -6.34
N VAL A 59 -7.85 -9.87 -6.23
CA VAL A 59 -8.34 -11.20 -6.60
C VAL A 59 -9.16 -11.10 -7.88
N LEU A 60 -9.07 -12.12 -8.73
CA LEU A 60 -9.89 -12.27 -9.92
C LEU A 60 -10.93 -13.36 -9.66
N LEU A 61 -12.20 -12.97 -9.62
CA LEU A 61 -13.31 -13.92 -9.55
C LEU A 61 -13.69 -14.32 -10.99
N LYS A 62 -13.67 -15.62 -11.28
CA LYS A 62 -14.03 -16.18 -12.60
C LYS A 62 -15.38 -16.89 -12.50
N HIS A 63 -16.04 -17.08 -13.65
CA HIS A 63 -17.35 -17.75 -13.77
C HIS A 63 -18.52 -17.02 -13.08
N LEU A 64 -18.39 -15.71 -12.89
CA LEU A 64 -19.50 -14.84 -12.51
C LEU A 64 -20.07 -14.18 -13.75
N HIS A 65 -21.39 -14.24 -13.92
CA HIS A 65 -22.04 -13.54 -15.00
C HIS A 65 -21.92 -12.02 -14.80
N GLN A 66 -21.71 -11.29 -15.89
CA GLN A 66 -21.49 -9.83 -15.85
C GLN A 66 -22.65 -9.03 -15.25
N SER A 67 -23.86 -9.59 -15.24
CA SER A 67 -25.06 -8.95 -14.66
C SER A 67 -25.16 -9.10 -13.15
N THR A 68 -24.29 -9.90 -12.51
CA THR A 68 -24.29 -10.05 -11.07
C THR A 68 -23.98 -8.70 -10.43
N ASN A 69 -24.77 -8.34 -9.40
CA ASN A 69 -24.61 -7.06 -8.74
C ASN A 69 -23.30 -7.02 -7.94
N LYS A 70 -22.59 -5.90 -8.06
CA LYS A 70 -21.30 -5.69 -7.39
C LYS A 70 -21.45 -5.55 -5.88
N GLU A 71 -22.59 -5.03 -5.42
CA GLU A 71 -22.84 -4.83 -3.99
C GLU A 71 -23.05 -6.19 -3.28
N ASP A 72 -23.76 -7.12 -3.93
CA ASP A 72 -23.95 -8.47 -3.38
C ASP A 72 -22.62 -9.20 -3.19
N ILE A 73 -21.69 -9.05 -4.15
CA ILE A 73 -20.33 -9.60 -4.07
C ILE A 73 -19.58 -8.97 -2.89
N LYS A 74 -19.73 -7.66 -2.68
CA LYS A 74 -19.07 -6.94 -1.60
C LYS A 74 -19.60 -7.42 -0.24
N ILE A 75 -20.91 -7.52 -0.07
CA ILE A 75 -21.55 -8.02 1.16
C ILE A 75 -21.08 -9.43 1.47
N ALA A 76 -21.10 -10.34 0.50
CA ALA A 76 -20.66 -11.73 0.70
C ALA A 76 -19.19 -11.84 1.13
N ILE A 77 -18.31 -10.97 0.62
CA ILE A 77 -16.89 -10.94 1.04
C ILE A 77 -16.74 -10.34 2.44
N GLU A 78 -17.54 -9.32 2.78
CA GLU A 78 -17.56 -8.73 4.13
C GLU A 78 -18.07 -9.72 5.18
N GLU A 79 -19.07 -10.55 4.85
CA GLU A 79 -19.54 -11.67 5.69
C GLU A 79 -18.45 -12.71 5.95
N LEU A 80 -17.51 -12.90 5.02
CA LEU A 80 -16.33 -13.75 5.19
C LEU A 80 -15.20 -13.08 5.99
N HIS A 81 -15.48 -11.98 6.69
CA HIS A 81 -14.52 -11.20 7.48
C HIS A 81 -13.37 -10.60 6.67
N HIS A 82 -13.59 -10.32 5.39
CA HIS A 82 -12.61 -9.64 4.54
C HIS A 82 -13.04 -8.19 4.27
N LYS A 83 -12.06 -7.27 4.25
CA LYS A 83 -12.31 -5.86 3.92
C LYS A 83 -12.19 -5.63 2.42
N VAL A 84 -13.30 -5.27 1.77
CA VAL A 84 -13.32 -4.95 0.34
C VAL A 84 -12.94 -3.48 0.11
N VAL A 85 -11.97 -3.24 -0.78
CA VAL A 85 -11.56 -1.88 -1.17
C VAL A 85 -12.37 -1.40 -2.38
N ASN A 86 -12.46 -2.23 -3.42
CA ASN A 86 -13.18 -1.90 -4.65
C ASN A 86 -13.52 -3.17 -5.44
N VAL A 87 -14.69 -3.17 -6.10
CA VAL A 87 -15.19 -4.27 -6.94
C VAL A 87 -15.57 -3.71 -8.31
N TRP A 88 -14.99 -4.27 -9.37
CA TRP A 88 -15.32 -3.88 -10.73
C TRP A 88 -15.26 -5.06 -11.69
N ASN A 89 -16.09 -5.00 -12.73
CA ASN A 89 -16.04 -5.98 -13.80
C ASN A 89 -14.81 -5.73 -14.67
N ILE A 90 -14.09 -6.80 -14.97
CA ILE A 90 -12.90 -6.72 -15.81
C ILE A 90 -13.32 -6.57 -17.26
N GLN A 91 -12.77 -5.56 -17.91
CA GLN A 91 -12.96 -5.29 -19.33
C GLN A 91 -11.63 -5.46 -20.06
N ASN A 92 -11.71 -5.74 -21.35
CA ASN A 92 -10.54 -5.70 -22.21
C ASN A 92 -9.96 -4.28 -22.19
N SER A 93 -8.66 -4.16 -21.86
CA SER A 93 -7.99 -2.85 -21.72
C SER A 93 -8.09 -2.00 -23.00
N ARG A 94 -8.02 -2.64 -24.17
CA ARG A 94 -8.02 -1.98 -25.49
C ARG A 94 -9.43 -1.66 -25.98
N THR A 95 -10.33 -2.65 -25.96
CA THR A 95 -11.67 -2.51 -26.57
C THR A 95 -12.73 -2.00 -25.58
N LYS A 96 -12.44 -1.98 -24.27
CA LYS A 96 -13.38 -1.66 -23.18
C LYS A 96 -14.63 -2.55 -23.15
N GLN A 97 -14.63 -3.63 -23.92
CA GLN A 97 -15.71 -4.62 -23.93
C GLN A 97 -15.53 -5.60 -22.77
N ALA A 98 -16.63 -6.23 -22.36
CA ALA A 98 -16.58 -7.35 -21.43
C ALA A 98 -15.66 -8.45 -21.99
N LEU A 99 -14.92 -9.11 -21.10
CA LEU A 99 -14.13 -10.26 -21.50
C LEU A 99 -15.06 -11.37 -22.02
N PRO A 100 -14.72 -12.02 -23.16
CA PRO A 100 -15.44 -13.21 -23.58
C PRO A 100 -15.28 -14.27 -22.48
N MET A 101 -16.42 -14.83 -22.06
CA MET A 101 -16.50 -15.94 -21.11
C MET A 101 -16.07 -17.24 -21.79
#